data_AF-A0A7C5C930-F1
#
_entry.id   AF-A0A7C5C930-F1
#
_cell.length_a   1.000
_cell.length_b   1.000
_cell.length_c   1.000
_cell.angle_alpha   90.00
_cell.angle_beta   90.00
_cell.angle_gamma   90.00
#
_symmetry.space_group_name_H-M   'P 1'
#
loop_
_entity.id
_entity.type
_entity.pdbx_description
1 polymer ?
#
loop_
_entity_poly.entity_id
_entity_poly.type
_entity_poly.pdbx_seq_one_letter_code
_entity_poly.pdbx_strand_id
1 'polypeptide(L)'
;MATKAEIRKIAVFVEETHREAGREITPATRKAVAVAVINNPFAGEYVEDLSPLMEIGSELGGLLGERAVKALGIAPAEAESYGKAAMVGEQGELEHAAAILHPKLGAPLRKAVEKGAALVPSSKK
;
A
#
# COMPACT_ATOMS: atom_id res chain seq x y z
N MET A 1 4.30 7.75 21.85
CA MET A 1 3.68 6.61 21.13
C MET A 1 4.63 6.13 20.05
N ALA A 2 4.59 4.85 19.68
CA ALA A 2 5.47 4.29 18.65
C ALA A 2 5.18 4.95 17.28
N THR A 3 6.22 5.47 16.63
CA THR A 3 6.16 6.10 15.30
C THR A 3 6.49 5.12 14.17
N LYS A 4 6.74 3.85 14.52
CA LYS A 4 7.16 2.80 13.61
C LYS A 4 6.11 1.69 13.58
N ALA A 5 5.89 1.11 12.41
CA ALA A 5 4.94 0.02 12.24
C ALA A 5 5.33 -1.23 13.06
N GLU A 6 4.46 -1.67 13.97
CA GLU A 6 4.56 -2.99 14.62
C GLU A 6 3.97 -4.06 13.70
N ILE A 7 4.80 -4.58 12.79
CA ILE A 7 4.37 -5.50 11.74
C ILE A 7 4.31 -6.94 12.25
N ARG A 8 3.11 -7.52 12.28
CA ARG A 8 2.90 -8.95 12.60
C ARG A 8 3.21 -9.86 11.43
N LYS A 9 2.83 -9.47 10.20
CA LYS A 9 3.11 -10.23 8.99
C LYS A 9 3.18 -9.35 7.75
N ILE A 10 3.95 -9.80 6.76
CA ILE A 10 3.95 -9.28 5.39
C ILE A 10 3.57 -10.40 4.44
N ALA A 11 2.70 -10.10 3.48
CA ALA A 11 2.37 -10.98 2.37
C ALA A 11 2.62 -10.26 1.05
N VAL A 12 3.08 -10.99 0.03
CA VAL A 12 3.27 -10.47 -1.32
C VAL A 12 2.61 -11.44 -2.30
N PHE A 13 1.79 -10.90 -3.19
CA PHE A 13 1.08 -11.66 -4.21
C PHE A 13 1.46 -11.12 -5.58
N VAL A 14 1.63 -12.02 -6.54
CA VAL A 14 1.82 -11.70 -7.95
C VAL A 14 0.72 -12.43 -8.73
N GLU A 15 0.02 -11.69 -9.58
CA GLU A 15 -0.97 -12.19 -10.53
C GLU A 15 -0.40 -12.01 -11.95
N GLU A 16 -0.49 -13.04 -12.78
CA GLU A 16 -0.21 -12.97 -14.21
C GLU A 16 -1.47 -13.30 -15.01
N THR A 17 -1.80 -12.46 -15.99
CA THR A 17 -2.95 -12.66 -16.88
C THR A 17 -2.46 -13.00 -18.28
N HIS A 18 -2.61 -14.27 -18.66
CA HIS A 18 -2.17 -14.80 -19.97
C HIS A 18 -3.24 -14.69 -21.07
N ARG A 19 -4.51 -14.51 -20.69
CA ARG A 19 -5.62 -14.43 -21.64
C ARG A 19 -6.78 -13.61 -21.04
N GLU A 20 -7.33 -12.68 -21.81
CA GLU A 20 -8.47 -11.86 -21.42
C GLU A 20 -9.32 -11.49 -22.64
N ALA A 21 -10.64 -11.37 -22.47
CA ALA A 21 -11.58 -11.08 -23.57
C ALA A 21 -11.40 -11.98 -24.81
N GLY A 22 -11.06 -13.25 -24.58
CA GLY A 22 -10.83 -14.24 -25.64
C GLY A 22 -9.50 -14.14 -26.38
N ARG A 23 -8.61 -13.20 -26.02
CA ARG A 23 -7.29 -12.98 -26.66
C ARG A 23 -6.14 -13.38 -25.76
N GLU A 24 -5.10 -13.98 -26.35
CA GLU A 24 -3.82 -14.22 -25.68
C GLU A 24 -3.09 -12.89 -25.41
N ILE A 25 -2.39 -12.80 -24.29
CA ILE A 25 -1.62 -11.62 -23.89
C ILE A 25 -0.14 -12.03 -23.75
N THR A 26 0.69 -11.51 -24.67
CA THR A 26 2.12 -11.85 -24.76
C THR A 26 2.95 -10.57 -24.90
N PRO A 27 3.79 -10.22 -23.89
CA PRO A 27 3.93 -10.90 -22.60
C PRO A 27 2.67 -10.75 -21.73
N ALA A 28 2.47 -11.68 -20.78
CA ALA A 28 1.37 -11.60 -19.82
C ALA A 28 1.42 -10.29 -19.03
N THR A 29 0.26 -9.67 -18.77
CA THR A 29 0.21 -8.53 -17.85
C THR A 29 0.38 -9.04 -16.43
N ARG A 30 1.04 -8.24 -15.58
CA ARG A 30 1.38 -8.64 -14.22
C ARG A 30 0.95 -7.57 -13.23
N LYS A 31 0.44 -8.01 -12.09
CA LYS A 31 0.12 -7.15 -10.95
C LYS A 31 0.80 -7.72 -9.71
N ALA A 32 1.34 -6.85 -8.87
CA ALA A 32 1.82 -7.25 -7.56
C ALA A 32 1.19 -6.39 -6.47
N VAL A 33 0.95 -7.01 -5.32
CA VAL A 33 0.51 -6.33 -4.12
C VAL A 33 1.33 -6.82 -2.92
N ALA A 34 1.92 -5.88 -2.19
CA ALA A 34 2.56 -6.13 -0.91
C ALA A 34 1.67 -5.59 0.21
N VAL A 35 1.43 -6.40 1.23
CA VAL A 35 0.50 -6.11 2.33
C VAL A 35 1.23 -6.28 3.66
N ALA A 36 1.09 -5.31 4.57
CA ALA A 36 1.49 -5.45 5.97
C ALA A 36 0.25 -5.53 6.86
N VAL A 37 0.29 -6.43 7.85
CA VAL A 37 -0.67 -6.41 8.97
C VAL A 37 0.05 -5.89 10.19
N ILE A 38 -0.47 -4.79 10.75
CA ILE A 38 0.14 -4.07 11.86
C ILE A 38 -0.79 -4.00 13.06
N ASN A 39 -0.22 -3.74 14.23
CA ASN A 39 -0.98 -3.29 15.38
C ASN A 39 -1.61 -1.91 15.10
N ASN A 40 -2.88 -1.71 15.48
CA ASN A 40 -3.51 -0.40 15.45
C ASN A 40 -3.36 0.24 16.86
N PRO A 41 -2.56 1.31 17.02
CA PRO A 41 -2.33 1.92 18.34
C PRO A 41 -3.58 2.57 18.94
N PHE A 42 -4.66 2.75 18.17
CA PHE A 42 -5.90 3.41 18.59
C PHE A 42 -7.11 2.47 18.57
N ALA A 43 -6.90 1.16 18.54
CA ALA A 43 -8.02 0.22 18.60
C ALA A 43 -8.76 0.34 19.94
N GLY A 44 -10.08 0.52 19.90
CA GLY A 44 -10.94 0.65 21.07
C GLY A 44 -10.95 2.04 21.72
N GLU A 45 -10.27 3.03 21.13
CA GLU A 45 -10.15 4.38 21.67
C GLU A 45 -10.55 5.43 20.63
N TYR A 46 -11.22 6.50 21.07
CA TYR A 46 -11.45 7.68 20.25
C TYR A 46 -10.27 8.65 20.40
N VAL A 47 -9.59 8.96 19.30
CA VAL A 47 -8.39 9.80 19.28
C VAL A 47 -8.47 10.80 18.14
N GLU A 48 -8.28 12.09 18.45
CA GLU A 48 -8.33 13.15 17.43
C GLU A 48 -7.00 13.28 16.66
N ASP A 49 -5.86 13.13 17.35
CA ASP A 49 -4.55 13.21 16.71
C ASP A 49 -4.11 11.85 16.15
N LEU A 50 -4.41 11.65 14.87
CA LEU A 50 -4.03 10.45 14.12
C LEU A 50 -2.65 10.55 13.46
N SER A 51 -1.85 11.58 13.77
CA SER A 51 -0.50 11.76 13.21
C SER A 51 0.38 10.51 13.33
N PRO A 52 0.36 9.72 14.42
CA PRO A 52 1.13 8.47 14.49
C PRO A 52 0.81 7.47 13.37
N LEU A 53 -0.47 7.31 13.01
CA LEU A 53 -0.88 6.45 11.89
C LEU A 53 -0.44 7.00 10.53
N MET A 54 -0.37 8.33 10.37
CA MET A 54 0.15 8.95 9.15
C MET A 54 1.65 8.71 8.96
N GLU A 55 2.43 8.74 10.04
CA GLU A 55 3.87 8.43 10.02
C GLU A 55 4.11 6.95 9.72
N ILE A 56 3.35 6.06 10.36
CA ILE A 56 3.34 4.62 10.04
C ILE A 56 3.00 4.40 8.55
N GLY A 57 1.99 5.11 8.03
CA GLY A 57 1.63 5.07 6.62
C GLY A 57 2.77 5.50 5.69
N SER A 58 3.52 6.55 6.05
CA SER A 58 4.71 7.00 5.32
C SER A 58 5.77 5.90 5.22
N GLU A 59 6.13 5.28 6.35
CA GLU A 59 7.09 4.17 6.40
C GLU A 59 6.63 3.00 5.52
N LEU A 60 5.37 2.58 5.68
CA LEU A 60 4.80 1.45 4.94
C LEU A 60 4.72 1.71 3.43
N GLY A 61 4.49 2.95 3.00
CA GLY A 61 4.41 3.32 1.59
C GLY A 61 5.69 2.99 0.81
N GLY A 62 6.85 3.28 1.39
CA GLY A 62 8.14 2.95 0.79
C GLY A 62 8.41 1.45 0.84
N LEU A 63 8.29 0.85 2.03
CA LEU A 63 8.56 -0.57 2.25
C LEU A 63 7.72 -1.49 1.34
N LEU A 64 6.42 -1.22 1.22
CA LEU A 64 5.51 -2.05 0.43
C LEU A 64 5.66 -1.77 -1.08
N GLY A 65 5.91 -0.51 -1.46
CA GLY A 65 6.22 -0.16 -2.85
C GLY A 65 7.45 -0.90 -3.38
N GLU A 66 8.56 -0.87 -2.64
CA GLU A 66 9.80 -1.57 -3.00
C GLU A 66 9.60 -3.08 -3.12
N ARG A 67 8.82 -3.68 -2.20
CA ARG A 67 8.51 -5.11 -2.25
C ARG A 67 7.69 -5.50 -3.47
N ALA A 68 6.71 -4.67 -3.86
CA ALA A 68 5.89 -4.93 -5.05
C ALA A 68 6.74 -4.85 -6.33
N VAL A 69 7.58 -3.82 -6.47
CA VAL A 69 8.50 -3.66 -7.61
C VAL A 69 9.48 -4.83 -7.68
N LYS A 70 10.08 -5.21 -6.55
CA LYS A 70 10.98 -6.36 -6.46
C LYS A 70 10.28 -7.68 -6.85
N ALA A 71 9.03 -7.88 -6.42
CA ALA A 71 8.27 -9.09 -6.75
C ALA A 71 7.91 -9.18 -8.23
N LEU A 72 7.69 -8.05 -8.90
CA LEU A 72 7.52 -7.98 -10.35
C LEU A 72 8.84 -8.18 -11.10
N GLY A 73 9.99 -8.05 -10.43
CA GLY A 73 11.30 -8.16 -11.08
C GLY A 73 11.52 -7.07 -12.15
N ILE A 74 11.02 -5.86 -11.89
CA ILE A 74 11.12 -4.70 -12.80
C ILE A 74 11.92 -3.57 -12.15
N ALA A 75 12.43 -2.65 -12.96
CA ALA A 75 12.86 -1.35 -12.50
C ALA A 75 11.65 -0.49 -12.10
N PRO A 76 11.78 0.41 -11.11
CA PRO A 76 10.70 1.32 -10.69
C PRO A 76 9.99 2.01 -11.86
N ALA A 77 10.74 2.59 -12.80
CA ALA A 77 10.21 3.33 -13.96
C ALA A 77 9.28 2.51 -14.87
N GLU A 78 9.39 1.17 -14.86
CA GLU A 78 8.57 0.27 -15.68
C GLU A 78 7.17 0.06 -15.09
N ALA A 79 6.91 0.43 -13.84
CA ALA A 79 5.61 0.24 -13.20
C ALA A 79 4.52 1.11 -13.88
N GLU A 80 3.55 0.52 -14.58
CA GLU A 80 2.54 1.29 -15.33
C GLU A 80 1.41 1.86 -14.49
N SER A 81 1.11 1.23 -13.34
CA SER A 81 0.01 1.62 -12.46
C SER A 81 0.34 1.30 -11.01
N TYR A 82 -0.29 2.03 -10.10
CA TYR A 82 -0.10 1.88 -8.67
C TYR A 82 -1.37 2.29 -7.92
N GLY A 83 -1.53 1.77 -6.71
CA GLY A 83 -2.65 2.06 -5.84
C GLY A 83 -2.31 1.75 -4.39
N LYS A 84 -3.16 2.20 -3.48
CA LYS A 84 -3.03 1.94 -2.04
C LYS A 84 -4.39 1.60 -1.43
N ALA A 85 -4.41 0.71 -0.46
CA ALA A 85 -5.64 0.37 0.25
C ALA A 85 -5.33 0.09 1.72
N ALA A 86 -6.34 0.30 2.56
CA ALA A 86 -6.29 -0.05 3.97
C ALA A 86 -7.63 -0.70 4.37
N MET A 87 -7.53 -1.70 5.23
CA MET A 87 -8.66 -2.34 5.89
C MET A 87 -8.40 -2.26 7.39
N VAL A 88 -9.33 -1.65 8.13
CA VAL A 88 -9.24 -1.55 9.59
C VAL A 88 -9.93 -2.75 10.24
N GLY A 89 -9.40 -3.19 11.39
CA GLY A 89 -10.06 -4.20 12.21
C GLY A 89 -11.31 -3.62 12.90
N GLU A 90 -12.18 -4.50 13.39
CA GLU A 90 -13.51 -4.13 13.91
C GLU A 90 -13.48 -3.19 15.13
N GLN A 91 -12.38 -3.15 15.87
CA GLN A 91 -12.18 -2.25 17.00
C GLN A 91 -11.57 -0.89 16.59
N GLY A 92 -11.31 -0.65 15.31
CA GLY A 92 -10.84 0.63 14.82
C GLY A 92 -11.92 1.40 14.07
N GLU A 93 -11.58 2.61 13.64
CA GLU A 93 -12.46 3.51 12.90
C GLU A 93 -11.99 3.68 11.45
N LEU A 94 -12.90 4.11 10.57
CA LEU A 94 -12.59 4.35 9.16
C LEU A 94 -11.52 5.44 8.99
N GLU A 95 -11.44 6.33 9.96
CA GLU A 95 -10.47 7.40 10.14
C GLU A 95 -9.06 6.84 10.34
N HIS A 96 -8.90 5.68 10.99
CA HIS A 96 -7.61 5.02 11.14
C HIS A 96 -7.06 4.55 9.78
N ALA A 97 -7.93 3.96 8.96
CA ALA A 97 -7.58 3.61 7.59
C ALA A 97 -7.28 4.85 6.74
N ALA A 98 -8.04 5.94 6.93
CA ALA A 98 -7.81 7.21 6.26
C ALA A 98 -6.43 7.82 6.63
N ALA A 99 -6.06 7.77 7.91
CA ALA A 99 -4.80 8.28 8.43
C ALA A 99 -3.60 7.51 7.88
N ILE A 100 -3.66 6.17 7.82
CA ILE A 100 -2.61 5.37 7.17
C ILE A 100 -2.49 5.72 5.68
N LEU A 101 -3.62 5.93 5.00
CA LEU A 101 -3.63 6.27 3.57
C LEU A 101 -3.39 7.76 3.30
N HIS A 102 -3.06 8.57 4.31
CA HIS A 102 -2.79 10.00 4.16
C HIS A 102 -1.74 10.27 3.05
N PRO A 103 -1.74 11.44 2.38
CA PRO A 103 -0.75 11.78 1.35
C PRO A 103 0.72 11.58 1.73
N LYS A 104 1.06 11.57 3.03
CA LYS A 104 2.39 11.18 3.53
C LYS A 104 2.83 9.79 3.06
N LEU A 105 1.93 8.81 2.96
CA LEU A 105 2.20 7.50 2.34
C LEU A 105 2.48 7.59 0.83
N GLY A 106 1.86 8.56 0.16
CA GLY A 106 1.92 8.69 -1.30
C GLY A 106 3.31 9.08 -1.81
N ALA A 107 4.03 9.95 -1.11
CA ALA A 107 5.37 10.38 -1.52
C ALA A 107 6.41 9.22 -1.58
N PRO A 108 6.59 8.41 -0.52
CA PRO A 108 7.53 7.30 -0.55
C PRO A 108 7.08 6.18 -1.51
N LEU A 109 5.77 5.93 -1.65
CA LEU A 109 5.26 5.01 -2.66
C LEU A 109 5.61 5.47 -4.09
N ARG A 110 5.35 6.73 -4.43
CA ARG A 110 5.67 7.29 -5.75
C ARG A 110 7.17 7.27 -6.04
N LYS A 111 8.01 7.46 -5.02
CA LYS A 111 9.46 7.27 -5.13
C LYS A 111 9.82 5.82 -5.48
N ALA A 112 9.18 4.85 -4.83
CA ALA A 112 9.45 3.42 -5.05
C ALA A 112 9.09 2.94 -6.47
N VAL A 113 8.14 3.60 -7.15
CA VAL A 113 7.71 3.29 -8.52
C VAL A 113 8.15 4.32 -9.56
N GLU A 114 9.03 5.27 -9.20
CA GLU A 114 9.54 6.35 -10.06
C GLU A 114 8.47 7.10 -10.89
N LYS A 115 7.22 7.09 -10.42
CA LYS A 115 6.09 7.76 -11.09
C LYS A 115 5.43 8.73 -10.13
N GLY A 116 5.60 10.01 -10.45
CA GLY A 116 5.33 11.13 -9.54
C GLY A 116 4.07 11.94 -9.84
N ALA A 117 3.55 11.89 -11.06
CA ALA A 117 2.60 12.91 -11.52
C ALA A 117 1.13 12.62 -11.18
N ALA A 118 0.71 11.35 -11.18
CA ALA A 118 -0.69 10.99 -10.94
C ALA A 118 -1.00 10.78 -9.45
N LEU A 119 -2.17 11.23 -9.03
CA LEU A 119 -2.72 10.95 -7.70
C LEU A 119 -2.85 9.43 -7.51
N VAL A 120 -2.35 8.91 -6.38
CA VAL A 120 -2.42 7.48 -6.08
C VAL A 120 -3.89 7.13 -5.73
N PRO A 121 -4.60 6.32 -6.54
CA PRO A 121 -5.95 5.92 -6.22
C PRO A 121 -5.97 5.11 -4.92
N SER A 122 -7.05 5.27 -4.13
CA SER A 122 -7.13 4.61 -2.83
C SER A 122 -8.52 4.18 -2.41
N SER A 123 -8.58 3.07 -1.66
CA SER A 123 -9.80 2.58 -1.01
C SER A 123 -9.55 2.31 0.47
N LYS A 124 -10.51 2.70 1.31
CA LYS A 124 -10.56 2.33 2.74
C LYS A 124 -11.81 1.51 3.04
N LYS A 125 -11.67 0.55 3.94
CA LYS A 125 -12.73 -0.31 4.48
C LYS A 125 -12.52 -0.50 5.97
#